data_AF-X1DUQ4-F1
#
_entry.id   AF-X1DUQ4-F1
#
_cell.length_a   1.000
_cell.length_b   1.000
_cell.length_c   1.000
_cell.angle_alpha   90.00
_cell.angle_beta   90.00
_cell.angle_gamma   90.00
#
_symmetry.space_group_name_H-M   'P 1'
#
loop_
_entity.id
_entity.type
_entity.pdbx_description
1 polymer ?
#
loop_
_entity_poly.entity_id
_entity_poly.type
_entity_poly.pdbx_seq_one_letter_code
_entity_poly.pdbx_strand_id
1 'polypeptide(L)'
;NLGLLLKPIYQDKDYLDRANKNKDVKISYSLLNEIEIKIKTIIDDWLKAQAIALNNQDEIKTELGKKYEDLASNFKIIKGSDIYKKLFREIMEMLSMRLTMISLTES
;
A
#
# COMPACT_ATOMS: atom_id res chain seq x y z
N ASN A 1 7.21 58.70 6.69
CA ASN A 1 6.04 57.84 6.95
C ASN A 1 5.92 56.76 5.88
N LEU A 2 6.80 55.76 5.95
CA LEU A 2 6.65 54.52 5.18
C LEU A 2 5.66 53.64 5.93
N GLY A 3 4.37 53.94 5.74
CA GLY A 3 3.29 53.07 6.18
C GLY A 3 3.26 51.83 5.30
N LEU A 4 4.12 50.85 5.61
CA LEU A 4 3.99 49.49 5.07
C LEU A 4 2.66 48.92 5.62
N LEU A 5 1.60 49.09 4.83
CA LEU A 5 0.38 48.31 4.95
C LEU A 5 0.73 46.85 4.63
N LEU A 6 1.17 46.11 5.64
CA LEU A 6 1.12 44.66 5.62
C LEU A 6 -0.34 44.26 5.51
N LYS A 7 -0.77 43.96 4.27
CA LYS A 7 -2.05 43.32 4.00
C LYS A 7 -2.09 42.04 4.85
N PRO A 8 -3.11 41.81 5.70
CA PRO A 8 -3.19 40.58 6.47
C PRO A 8 -3.34 39.41 5.49
N ILE A 9 -2.31 38.58 5.43
CA ILE A 9 -2.24 37.34 4.62
C ILE A 9 -3.42 36.39 4.93
N TYR A 10 -4.11 36.62 6.06
CA TYR A 10 -5.18 35.80 6.61
C TYR A 10 -6.57 35.95 5.96
N GLN A 11 -6.78 36.85 5.00
CA GLN A 11 -8.10 37.01 4.35
C GLN A 11 -8.20 36.34 2.97
N ASP A 12 -7.11 35.78 2.46
CA ASP A 12 -7.12 35.14 1.14
C ASP A 12 -7.69 33.71 1.27
N LYS A 13 -9.00 33.56 0.99
CA LYS A 13 -9.70 32.26 1.01
C LYS A 13 -8.95 31.22 0.16
N ASP A 14 -8.33 31.64 -0.94
CA ASP A 14 -7.55 30.77 -1.82
C ASP A 14 -6.29 30.21 -1.16
N TYR A 15 -5.70 30.90 -0.18
CA TYR A 15 -4.56 30.41 0.57
C TYR A 15 -4.98 29.37 1.60
N LEU A 16 -6.09 29.63 2.31
CA LEU A 16 -6.68 28.69 3.28
C LEU A 16 -7.16 27.40 2.60
N ASP A 17 -7.80 27.50 1.44
CA ASP A 17 -8.27 26.34 0.67
C ASP A 17 -7.10 25.49 0.15
N ARG A 18 -6.03 26.11 -0.34
CA ARG A 18 -4.81 25.38 -0.75
C ARG A 18 -4.14 24.68 0.44
N ALA A 19 -4.07 25.34 1.59
CA ALA A 19 -3.49 24.76 2.80
C ALA A 19 -4.31 23.57 3.32
N ASN A 20 -5.64 23.66 3.30
CA ASN A 20 -6.54 22.57 3.71
C ASN A 20 -6.45 21.39 2.74
N LYS A 21 -6.54 21.64 1.42
CA LYS A 21 -6.40 20.60 0.40
C LYS A 21 -5.07 19.85 0.50
N ASN A 22 -3.97 20.56 0.77
CA ASN A 22 -2.66 19.92 0.95
C ASN A 22 -2.59 19.07 2.24
N LYS A 23 -3.24 19.50 3.33
CA LYS A 23 -3.32 18.72 4.56
C LYS A 23 -4.15 17.45 4.34
N ASP A 24 -5.30 17.55 3.69
CA ASP A 24 -6.17 16.41 3.41
C ASP A 24 -5.48 15.36 2.53
N VAL A 25 -4.77 15.82 1.50
CA VAL A 25 -3.94 14.95 0.64
C VAL A 25 -2.86 14.26 1.46
N LYS A 26 -2.14 14.98 2.33
CA LYS A 26 -1.08 14.41 3.17
C LYS A 26 -1.61 13.37 4.17
N ILE A 27 -2.77 13.62 4.77
CA ILE A 27 -3.45 12.69 5.68
C ILE A 27 -3.88 11.43 4.93
N SER A 28 -4.44 11.59 3.73
CA SER A 28 -4.83 10.46 2.86
C SER A 28 -3.63 9.57 2.51
N TYR A 29 -2.50 10.15 2.12
CA TYR A 29 -1.27 9.36 1.87
C TYR A 29 -0.75 8.64 3.11
N SER A 30 -0.80 9.26 4.29
CA SER A 30 -0.40 8.61 5.54
C SER A 30 -1.28 7.41 5.88
N LEU A 31 -2.60 7.57 5.75
CA LEU A 31 -3.57 6.50 5.99
C LEU A 31 -3.39 5.33 5.02
N LEU A 32 -3.15 5.64 3.74
CA LEU A 32 -2.89 4.63 2.72
C LEU A 32 -1.62 3.84 3.05
N ASN A 33 -0.53 4.52 3.45
CA ASN A 33 0.71 3.85 3.84
C ASN A 33 0.52 2.89 5.02
N GLU A 34 -0.28 3.27 6.03
CA GLU A 34 -0.59 2.39 7.16
C GLU A 34 -1.38 1.13 6.73
N ILE A 35 -2.31 1.28 5.78
CA ILE A 35 -3.06 0.15 5.22
C ILE A 35 -2.13 -0.75 4.39
N GLU A 36 -1.25 -0.17 3.55
CA GLU A 36 -0.27 -0.93 2.77
C GLU A 36 0.63 -1.78 3.69
N ILE A 37 1.13 -1.18 4.78
CA ILE A 37 1.96 -1.87 5.78
C ILE A 37 1.18 -3.02 6.42
N LYS A 38 -0.05 -2.78 6.89
CA LYS A 38 -0.87 -3.82 7.52
C LYS A 38 -1.15 -4.99 6.60
N ILE A 39 -1.49 -4.73 5.34
CA ILE A 39 -1.74 -5.79 4.35
C ILE A 39 -0.48 -6.63 4.15
N LYS A 40 0.67 -5.98 3.94
CA LYS A 40 1.96 -6.68 3.74
C LYS A 40 2.36 -7.50 4.95
N THR A 41 2.15 -7.01 6.18
CA THR A 41 2.41 -7.77 7.41
C THR A 41 1.54 -9.02 7.50
N ILE A 42 0.23 -8.90 7.28
CA ILE A 42 -0.69 -10.04 7.31
C ILE A 42 -0.30 -11.09 6.26
N ILE A 43 0.07 -10.63 5.06
CA ILE A 43 0.52 -11.51 3.98
C ILE A 43 1.84 -12.19 4.33
N ASP A 44 2.82 -11.45 4.88
CA ASP A 44 4.10 -12.03 5.28
C ASP A 44 3.92 -13.13 6.33
N ASP A 45 3.07 -12.91 7.33
CA ASP A 45 2.78 -13.92 8.35
C ASP A 45 2.02 -15.12 7.76
N TRP A 46 1.08 -14.88 6.85
CA TRP A 46 0.40 -15.96 6.13
C TRP A 46 1.39 -16.80 5.30
N LEU A 47 2.33 -16.16 4.59
CA LEU A 47 3.37 -16.82 3.80
C LEU A 47 4.34 -17.61 4.68
N LYS A 48 4.66 -17.15 5.91
CA LYS A 48 5.48 -17.93 6.86
C LYS A 48 4.77 -19.19 7.34
N ALA A 49 3.45 -19.16 7.43
CA ALA A 49 2.65 -20.31 7.87
C ALA A 49 2.43 -21.35 6.76
N GLN A 50 2.65 -20.99 5.48
CA GLN A 50 2.50 -21.92 4.37
C GLN A 50 3.73 -22.81 4.21
N ALA A 51 3.50 -24.08 3.87
CA ALA A 51 4.55 -24.98 3.40
C ALA A 51 4.88 -24.67 1.94
N ILE A 52 5.74 -23.68 1.71
CA ILE A 52 6.15 -23.26 0.36
C ILE A 52 7.20 -24.21 -0.20
N ALA A 53 6.94 -24.77 -1.38
CA ALA A 53 7.86 -25.60 -2.14
C ALA A 53 7.76 -25.28 -3.64
N LEU A 54 8.75 -25.73 -4.43
CA LEU A 54 8.74 -25.46 -5.88
C LEU A 54 7.62 -26.21 -6.61
N ASN A 55 7.16 -27.35 -6.07
CA ASN A 55 6.13 -28.18 -6.69
C ASN A 55 4.68 -27.69 -6.45
N ASN A 56 4.44 -26.87 -5.43
CA ASN A 56 3.12 -26.31 -5.10
C ASN A 56 3.03 -24.79 -5.35
N GLN A 57 4.01 -24.21 -6.06
CA GLN A 57 4.09 -22.77 -6.31
C GLN A 57 2.84 -22.17 -6.95
N ASP A 58 2.16 -22.90 -7.85
CA ASP A 58 1.00 -22.37 -8.58
C ASP A 58 -0.27 -22.39 -7.73
N GLU A 59 -0.37 -23.37 -6.83
CA GLU A 59 -1.41 -23.41 -5.79
C GLU A 59 -1.25 -22.23 -4.85
N ILE A 60 -0.03 -22.01 -4.32
CA ILE A 60 0.26 -20.90 -3.40
C ILE A 60 0.03 -19.54 -4.07
N LYS A 61 0.41 -19.36 -5.33
CA LYS A 61 0.10 -18.12 -6.09
C LYS A 61 -1.41 -17.88 -6.15
N THR A 62 -2.19 -18.93 -6.41
CA THR A 62 -3.64 -18.84 -6.50
C THR A 62 -4.27 -18.49 -5.15
N GLU A 63 -3.84 -19.15 -4.09
CA GLU A 63 -4.31 -18.90 -2.73
C GLU A 63 -3.91 -17.51 -2.23
N LEU A 64 -2.68 -17.09 -2.50
CA LEU A 64 -2.18 -15.75 -2.18
C LEU A 64 -3.01 -14.67 -2.89
N GLY A 65 -3.36 -14.91 -4.16
CA GLY A 65 -4.25 -14.04 -4.91
C GLY A 65 -5.61 -13.88 -4.23
N LYS A 66 -6.25 -14.98 -3.84
CA LYS A 66 -7.53 -14.96 -3.11
C LYS A 66 -7.39 -14.24 -1.77
N LYS A 67 -6.35 -14.55 -1.00
CA LYS A 67 -6.08 -13.93 0.30
C LYS A 67 -5.92 -12.41 0.17
N TYR A 68 -5.23 -11.96 -0.86
CA TYR A 68 -5.10 -10.53 -1.15
C TYR A 68 -6.43 -9.91 -1.55
N GLU A 69 -7.24 -10.56 -2.39
CA GLU A 69 -8.56 -10.07 -2.76
C GLU A 69 -9.47 -9.87 -1.53
N ASP A 70 -9.46 -10.81 -0.60
CA ASP A 70 -10.20 -10.71 0.67
C ASP A 70 -9.71 -9.53 1.51
N LEU A 71 -8.40 -9.36 1.65
CA LEU A 71 -7.82 -8.24 2.39
C LEU A 71 -8.14 -6.90 1.73
N ALA A 72 -7.99 -6.80 0.41
CA ALA A 72 -8.33 -5.60 -0.35
C ALA A 72 -9.80 -5.21 -0.14
N SER A 73 -10.71 -6.19 -0.15
CA SER A 73 -12.13 -5.99 0.15
C SER A 73 -12.34 -5.49 1.59
N ASN A 74 -11.69 -6.13 2.58
CA ASN A 74 -11.79 -5.76 4.00
C ASN A 74 -11.29 -4.34 4.28
N PHE A 75 -10.23 -3.91 3.59
CA PHE A 75 -9.69 -2.54 3.69
C PHE A 75 -10.34 -1.55 2.72
N LYS A 76 -11.39 -1.96 2.00
CA LYS A 76 -12.14 -1.12 1.02
C LYS A 76 -11.27 -0.56 -0.11
N ILE A 77 -10.24 -1.30 -0.51
CA ILE A 77 -9.41 -0.99 -1.67
C ILE A 77 -10.19 -1.37 -2.93
N ILE A 78 -10.38 -0.39 -3.83
CA ILE A 78 -11.14 -0.59 -5.07
C ILE A 78 -10.37 -1.54 -5.99
N LYS A 79 -10.98 -2.67 -6.34
CA LYS A 79 -10.42 -3.64 -7.29
C LYS A 79 -10.08 -2.97 -8.61
N GLY A 80 -8.86 -3.16 -9.10
CA GLY A 80 -8.38 -2.58 -10.36
C GLY A 80 -7.87 -1.13 -10.27
N SER A 81 -7.97 -0.47 -9.11
CA SER A 81 -7.30 0.81 -8.86
C SER A 81 -5.77 0.67 -8.94
N ASP A 82 -5.06 1.80 -9.08
CA ASP A 82 -3.60 1.78 -9.15
C ASP A 82 -2.97 1.24 -7.86
N ILE A 83 -3.53 1.60 -6.71
CA ILE A 83 -3.11 1.09 -5.39
C ILE A 83 -3.32 -0.42 -5.33
N TYR A 84 -4.48 -0.91 -5.78
CA TYR A 84 -4.76 -2.34 -5.83
C TYR A 84 -3.74 -3.10 -6.68
N LYS A 85 -3.45 -2.60 -7.89
CA LYS A 85 -2.51 -3.24 -8.82
C LYS A 85 -1.08 -3.21 -8.29
N LYS A 86 -0.66 -2.07 -7.74
CA LYS A 86 0.66 -1.89 -7.12
C LYS A 86 0.85 -2.89 -5.97
N LEU A 87 -0.06 -2.91 -5.00
CA LEU A 87 0.01 -3.82 -3.86
C LEU A 87 -0.03 -5.29 -4.26
N PHE A 88 -0.88 -5.64 -5.23
CA PHE A 88 -0.93 -7.01 -5.75
C PHE A 88 0.43 -7.44 -6.32
N ARG A 89 1.06 -6.56 -7.11
CA ARG A 89 2.39 -6.82 -7.69
C ARG A 89 3.43 -7.04 -6.60
N GLU A 90 3.49 -6.14 -5.62
CA GLU A 90 4.45 -6.21 -4.51
C GLU A 90 4.27 -7.49 -3.68
N ILE A 91 3.02 -7.92 -3.45
CA ILE A 91 2.72 -9.18 -2.76
C ILE A 91 3.19 -10.41 -3.56
N MET A 92 3.01 -10.41 -4.88
CA MET A 92 3.53 -11.47 -5.75
C MET A 92 5.06 -11.48 -5.80
N GLU A 93 5.69 -10.30 -5.73
CA GLU A 93 7.15 -10.17 -5.60
C GLU A 93 7.64 -10.79 -4.29
N MET A 94 6.92 -10.59 -3.16
CA MET A 94 7.27 -11.22 -1.87
C MET A 94 7.28 -12.75 -1.96
N LEU A 95 6.26 -13.37 -2.59
CA LEU A 95 6.25 -14.81 -2.82
C LEU A 95 7.39 -15.24 -3.75
N SER A 96 7.63 -14.50 -4.83
CA SER A 96 8.70 -14.80 -5.78
C SER A 96 10.07 -14.80 -5.11
N MET A 97 10.35 -13.82 -4.24
CA MET A 97 11.61 -13.76 -3.47
C MET A 97 11.80 -15.00 -2.59
N ARG A 98 10.73 -15.45 -1.91
CA ARG A 98 10.77 -16.68 -1.10
C ARG A 98 11.06 -17.92 -1.95
N LEU A 99 10.38 -18.06 -3.08
CA LEU A 99 10.62 -19.17 -4.01
C LEU A 99 12.04 -19.16 -4.58
N THR A 100 12.58 -17.98 -4.92
CA THR A 100 13.98 -17.84 -5.34
C THR A 100 14.94 -18.30 -4.24
N MET A 101 14.70 -17.92 -2.98
CA MET A 101 15.53 -18.37 -1.87
C MET A 101 15.50 -19.90 -1.71
N ILE A 102 14.31 -20.51 -1.80
CA ILE A 102 14.15 -21.98 -1.75
C ILE A 102 14.92 -22.65 -2.89
N SER A 103 14.77 -22.15 -4.12
CA SER A 103 15.47 -22.65 -5.30
C SER A 103 16.99 -22.63 -5.13
N LEU A 104 17.53 -21.57 -4.52
CA LEU A 104 18.97 -21.48 -4.22
C LEU A 104 19.42 -22.45 -3.13
N THR A 105 18.57 -22.82 -2.17
CA THR A 105 18.92 -23.75 -1.08
C THR A 105 18.71 -25.22 -1.42
N GLU A 106 17.82 -25.53 -2.36
CA GLU A 106 17.58 -26.91 -2.85
C GLU A 106 18.52 -27.29 -4.02
N SER A 107 19.36 -26.35 -4.48
CA SER A 107 20.37 -26.54 -5.54
C SER A 107 21.70 -27.10 -5.04
#